data_AF-A0A670ZHJ0-F1
#
_entry.id   AF-A0A670ZHJ0-F1
#
_cell.length_a   1.000
_cell.length_b   1.000
_cell.length_c   1.000
_cell.angle_alpha   90.00
_cell.angle_beta   90.00
_cell.angle_gamma   90.00
#
_symmetry.space_group_name_H-M   'P 1'
#
loop_
_entity.id
_entity.type
_entity.pdbx_description
1 polymer ?
#
loop_
_entity_poly.entity_id
_entity_poly.type
_entity_poly.pdbx_seq_one_letter_code
_entity_poly.pdbx_strand_id
1 'polypeptide(L)' 'FCLPPDICQLPSDSGFGDAFQSRFFYNTVSEACESFLYKSSRGNANNFWDEDTCTQFCAPRGKAGGTPRGL' A
#
# COMPACT_ATOMS: atom_id res chain seq x y z
N PHE A 1 -21.05 -6.84 -7.30
CA PHE A 1 -20.56 -6.16 -6.10
C PHE A 1 -19.04 -6.27 -6.09
N CYS A 2 -18.32 -5.21 -6.45
CA CYS A 2 -16.90 -5.10 -6.14
C CYS A 2 -16.82 -4.37 -4.79
N LEU A 3 -16.88 -5.15 -3.70
CA LEU A 3 -16.53 -4.62 -2.38
C LEU A 3 -15.13 -3.98 -2.51
N PRO A 4 -14.90 -2.78 -1.92
CA PRO A 4 -13.57 -2.16 -1.94
C PRO A 4 -12.56 -3.20 -1.44
N PRO A 5 -11.42 -3.37 -2.14
CA PRO A 5 -10.57 -4.53 -1.95
C PRO A 5 -10.10 -4.60 -0.50
N ASP A 6 -10.46 -5.67 0.21
CA ASP A 6 -10.04 -5.98 1.58
C ASP A 6 -8.52 -5.86 1.78
N ILE A 7 -7.76 -5.91 0.68
CA ILE A 7 -6.33 -5.63 0.57
C ILE A 7 -5.91 -4.41 1.42
N CYS A 8 -6.60 -3.28 1.30
CA CYS A 8 -6.21 -2.05 2.02
C CYS A 8 -6.45 -2.12 3.54
N GLN A 9 -7.16 -3.14 4.02
CA GLN A 9 -7.42 -3.39 5.44
C GLN A 9 -6.49 -4.48 6.01
N LEU A 10 -5.71 -5.16 5.15
CA LEU A 10 -4.74 -6.15 5.62
C LEU A 10 -3.58 -5.44 6.34
N PRO A 11 -3.00 -6.04 7.39
CA PRO A 11 -1.78 -5.51 7.99
C PRO A 11 -0.61 -5.59 7.00
N SER A 12 0.48 -4.86 7.24
CA SER A 12 1.73 -5.17 6.54
C SER A 12 2.20 -6.59 6.88
N ASP A 13 2.68 -7.30 5.86
CA ASP A 13 3.24 -8.65 6.04
C ASP A 13 4.61 -8.71 5.37
N SER A 14 5.64 -8.71 6.22
CA SER A 14 7.02 -8.85 5.80
C SER A 14 7.29 -10.18 5.08
N GLY A 15 6.45 -11.20 5.25
CA GLY A 15 6.69 -12.52 4.69
C GLY A 15 8.00 -13.15 5.19
N PHE A 16 8.61 -13.99 4.35
CA PHE A 16 9.83 -14.73 4.66
C PHE A 16 10.82 -14.71 3.49
N GLY A 17 12.11 -14.89 3.81
CA GLY A 17 13.22 -14.92 2.86
C GLY A 17 14.43 -14.11 3.34
N ASP A 18 15.50 -14.13 2.55
CA ASP A 18 16.79 -13.54 2.89
C ASP A 18 17.08 -12.22 2.17
N ALA A 19 16.23 -11.86 1.21
CA ALA A 19 16.32 -10.61 0.45
C ALA A 19 15.29 -9.61 0.97
N PHE A 20 15.75 -8.40 1.27
CA PHE A 20 14.91 -7.33 1.79
C PHE A 20 14.60 -6.30 0.70
N GLN A 21 13.32 -5.92 0.61
CA GLN A 21 12.83 -4.91 -0.33
C GLN A 21 12.01 -3.89 0.44
N SER A 22 12.27 -2.60 0.20
CA SER A 22 11.38 -1.53 0.67
C SER A 22 10.11 -1.56 -0.16
N ARG A 23 8.98 -1.73 0.52
CA ARG A 23 7.63 -1.76 -0.06
C ARG A 23 6.72 -0.83 0.72
N PHE A 24 5.57 -0.51 0.15
CA PHE A 24 4.55 0.32 0.80
C PHE A 24 3.31 -0.50 1.12
N PHE A 25 2.67 -0.20 2.25
CA PHE A 25 1.37 -0.75 2.61
C PHE A 25 0.48 0.40 3.09
N TYR A 26 -0.83 0.26 2.92
CA TYR A 26 -1.77 1.22 3.50
C TYR A 26 -2.00 0.91 4.97
N ASN A 27 -1.70 1.88 5.83
CA ASN A 27 -1.98 1.83 7.24
C ASN A 27 -3.29 2.57 7.53
N THR A 28 -4.30 1.81 7.95
CA THR A 28 -5.64 2.36 8.24
C THR A 28 -5.68 3.16 9.55
N VAL A 29 -4.68 3.02 10.42
CA VAL A 29 -4.57 3.76 11.69
C VAL A 29 -4.06 5.18 11.44
N SER A 30 -3.02 5.32 10.60
CA SER A 30 -2.47 6.62 10.19
C SER A 30 -3.18 7.20 8.97
N GLU A 31 -4.04 6.40 8.32
CA GLU A 31 -4.72 6.69 7.06
C GLU A 31 -3.75 7.03 5.90
N ALA A 32 -2.53 6.50 5.95
CA ALA A 32 -1.44 6.80 5.03
C ALA A 32 -0.76 5.54 4.48
N CYS A 33 -0.09 5.68 3.34
CA CYS A 33 0.80 4.65 2.82
C CYS A 33 2.16 4.77 3.48
N GLU A 34 2.59 3.72 4.17
CA GLU A 34 3.85 3.68 4.91
C GLU A 34 4.78 2.65 4.32
N SER A 35 6.09 2.92 4.39
CA SER A 35 7.09 1.96 3.94
C SER A 35 7.36 0.89 5.00
N PHE A 36 7.58 -0.34 4.55
CA PHE A 36 7.94 -1.47 5.37
C PHE A 36 8.95 -2.37 4.65
N LEU A 37 9.63 -3.22 5.42
CA LEU A 37 10.62 -4.14 4.89
C LEU A 37 9.97 -5.49 4.56
N TYR A 38 9.94 -5.82 3.26
CA TYR A 38 9.42 -7.07 2.74
C TYR A 38 10.56 -8.06 2.46
N LYS A 39 10.46 -9.28 2.97
CA LYS A 39 11.46 -10.35 2.85
C LYS A 39 11.36 -11.14 1.55
N SER A 40 10.88 -10.53 0.47
CA SER A 40 10.77 -11.07 -0.89
C SER A 40 9.76 -12.20 -1.16
N SER A 41 9.28 -12.96 -0.17
CA SER A 41 8.28 -14.03 -0.39
C SER A 41 7.16 -14.10 0.64
N ARG A 42 5.99 -14.62 0.23
CA ARG A 42 4.82 -14.95 1.08
C ARG A 42 4.26 -13.82 1.95
N GLY A 43 4.38 -12.56 1.52
CA GLY A 43 3.59 -11.47 2.11
C GLY A 43 2.14 -11.53 1.64
N ASN A 44 1.37 -10.51 2.01
CA ASN A 44 0.00 -10.34 1.53
C ASN A 44 -0.08 -9.26 0.43
N ALA A 45 -1.31 -9.01 -0.05
CA ALA A 45 -1.55 -8.10 -1.16
C ALA A 45 -1.44 -6.61 -0.80
N ASN A 46 -1.41 -6.24 0.49
CA ASN A 46 -1.14 -4.87 0.94
C ASN A 46 0.37 -4.59 0.85
N ASN A 47 0.88 -4.66 -0.37
CA ASN A 47 2.29 -4.59 -0.69
C ASN A 47 2.46 -3.96 -2.08
N PHE A 48 2.82 -2.69 -2.09
CA PHE A 48 3.00 -1.88 -3.27
C PHE A 48 4.46 -1.49 -3.45
N TRP A 49 4.89 -1.28 -4.69
CA TRP A 49 6.25 -0.83 -4.99
C TRP A 49 6.47 0.65 -4.66
N ASP A 50 5.44 1.47 -4.89
CA ASP A 50 5.52 2.92 -4.79
C ASP A 50 4.39 3.48 -3.91
N GLU A 51 4.68 4.56 -3.19
CA GLU A 51 3.72 5.27 -2.35
C GLU A 51 2.51 5.79 -3.15
N ASP A 52 2.75 6.34 -4.35
CA ASP A 52 1.69 6.82 -5.25
C ASP A 52 0.71 5.71 -5.62
N THR A 53 1.23 4.52 -5.97
CA THR A 53 0.38 3.38 -6.34
C THR A 53 -0.45 2.92 -5.15
N CYS A 54 0.16 2.82 -3.97
CA CYS A 54 -0.55 2.51 -2.73
C CYS A 54 -1.65 3.55 -2.45
N THR A 55 -1.33 4.84 -2.58
CA THR A 55 -2.24 5.94 -2.28
C THR A 55 -3.40 5.97 -3.28
N GLN A 56 -3.14 5.80 -4.57
CA GLN A 56 -4.17 5.72 -5.60
C GLN A 56 -5.10 4.52 -5.40
N PHE A 57 -4.58 3.41 -4.87
CA PHE A 57 -5.34 2.18 -4.66
C PHE A 57 -6.16 2.21 -3.35
N CYS A 58 -5.57 2.69 -2.25
CA CYS A 58 -6.14 2.57 -0.92
C CYS A 58 -6.60 3.89 -0.27
N ALA A 59 -6.05 5.03 -0.65
CA ALA A 59 -6.41 6.29 0.01
C ALA A 59 -7.82 6.74 -0.41
N PRO A 60 -8.62 7.28 0.52
CA PRO A 60 -9.91 7.86 0.19
C PRO A 60 -9.76 8.98 -0.84
N ARG A 61 -10.74 9.13 -1.74
CA ARG A 61 -10.75 10.15 -2.83
C ARG A 61 -10.71 11.62 -2.39
N GLY A 62 -10.47 11.91 -1.11
CA GLY A 62 -10.24 13.26 -0.57
C GLY A 62 -8.83 13.48 0.03
N LYS A 63 -7.96 12.46 0.02
CA LYS A 63 -6.59 12.51 0.56
C LYS A 63 -5.50 12.31 -0.51
N ALA A 64 -5.90 12.04 -1.75
CA ALA A 64 -4.98 12.01 -2.88
C ALA A 64 -4.46 13.44 -3.12
N GLY A 65 -3.34 13.77 -2.49
CA GLY A 65 -2.53 14.96 -2.79
C GLY A 65 -1.85 14.87 -4.17
N GLY A 66 -2.55 14.33 -5.16
CA GLY A 66 -2.15 14.40 -6.56
C GLY A 66 -2.74 15.67 -7.16
N THR A 67 -1.89 16.67 -7.35
CA THR A 67 -2.14 17.84 -8.20
C THR A 67 -2.95 17.42 -9.42
N PRO A 68 -4.03 18.16 -9.79
CA PRO A 68 -4.68 17.90 -11.07
C PRO A 68 -3.62 18.05 -12.15
N ARG A 69 -3.33 16.97 -12.88
CA ARG A 69 -2.58 17.06 -14.14
C ARG A 69 -3.44 17.89 -15.07
N GLY A 70 -3.25 19.20 -15.00
CA GLY A 70 -3.82 20.17 -15.92
C GLY A 70 -3.20 19.98 -17.29
N LEU A 71 -4.09 20.01 -18.29
CA LEU A 71 -3.89 20.12 -19.75
C LEU A 71 -2.78 19.26 -20.38
#